data_AF-A0A4P6BIN4-F1
#
_entry.id   AF-A0A4P6BIN4-F1
#
_cell.length_a   1.000
_cell.length_b   1.000
_cell.length_c   1.000
_cell.angle_alpha   90.00
_cell.angle_beta   90.00
_cell.angle_gamma   90.00
#
_symmetry.space_group_name_H-M   'P 1'
#
loop_
_entity.id
_entity.type
_entity.pdbx_description
1 polymer ?
#
loop_
_entity_poly.entity_id
_entity_poly.type
_entity_poly.pdbx_seq_one_letter_code
_entity_poly.pdbx_strand_id
1 'polypeptide(L)'
;MNEDRREELLAAEHTILQDVAGVLEAMETITHYEVYEVIREGKKLFSFRVRGLDDEEMEKCRDQATKVVKNRRLGGLTMPGDFNAAKYNSLMIYAATHPDDRKWLWDNKDLWQKANATSGWQVVDKVLRRGEKEAVIELIERLSGYGTEEQENLEETLKNS
;
A
#
# COMPACT_ATOMS: atom_id res chain seq x y z
N MET A 1 20.50 -25.84 42.14
CA MET A 1 19.80 -24.93 41.22
C MET A 1 18.38 -24.86 41.74
N ASN A 2 17.88 -23.68 42.11
CA ASN A 2 16.56 -23.58 42.74
C ASN A 2 15.46 -23.95 41.73
N GLU A 3 14.45 -24.69 42.15
CA GLU A 3 13.37 -25.21 41.30
C GLU A 3 12.59 -24.05 40.66
N ASP A 4 12.33 -23.00 41.45
CA ASP A 4 11.74 -21.73 41.01
C ASP A 4 12.52 -21.10 39.83
N ARG A 5 13.85 -21.08 39.91
CA ARG A 5 14.71 -20.50 38.86
C ARG A 5 14.65 -21.32 37.56
N ARG A 6 14.39 -22.62 37.64
CA ARG A 6 14.23 -23.48 36.46
C ARG A 6 12.88 -23.26 35.79
N GLU A 7 11.81 -23.11 36.57
CA GLU A 7 10.48 -22.79 36.05
C GLU A 7 10.44 -21.42 35.38
N GLU A 8 11.06 -20.40 36.00
CA GLU A 8 11.21 -19.07 35.40
C GLU A 8 11.96 -19.11 34.06
N LEU A 9 13.04 -19.89 33.96
CA LEU A 9 13.79 -20.05 32.72
C LEU A 9 12.99 -20.76 31.62
N LEU A 10 12.21 -21.78 31.98
CA LEU A 10 11.35 -22.51 31.03
C LEU A 10 10.20 -21.62 30.53
N ALA A 11 9.61 -20.80 31.41
CA ALA A 11 8.58 -19.85 31.02
C ALA A 11 9.13 -18.78 30.06
N ALA A 12 10.32 -18.24 30.35
CA ALA A 12 10.98 -17.29 29.47
C ALA A 12 11.32 -17.90 28.10
N GLU A 13 11.80 -19.14 28.06
CA GLU A 13 12.06 -19.87 26.81
C GLU A 13 10.79 -20.06 25.98
N HIS A 14 9.68 -20.45 26.63
CA HIS A 14 8.40 -20.60 25.96
C HIS A 14 7.90 -19.28 25.37
N THR A 15 7.97 -18.17 26.12
CA THR A 15 7.61 -16.84 25.62
C THR A 15 8.46 -16.44 24.41
N ILE A 16 9.79 -16.62 24.48
CA ILE A 16 10.69 -16.31 23.37
C ILE A 16 10.32 -17.13 22.12
N LEU A 17 10.06 -18.43 22.27
CA LEU A 17 9.70 -19.29 21.15
C LEU A 17 8.36 -18.89 20.52
N GLN A 18 7.37 -18.50 21.34
CA GLN A 18 6.10 -17.97 20.85
C GLN A 18 6.28 -16.67 20.08
N ASP A 19 7.06 -15.73 20.61
CA ASP A 19 7.31 -14.44 19.97
C ASP A 19 8.04 -14.62 18.64
N VAL A 20 9.05 -15.49 18.59
CA VAL A 20 9.78 -15.81 17.34
C VAL A 20 8.84 -16.45 16.30
N ALA A 21 7.96 -17.36 16.72
CA ALA A 21 6.96 -17.94 15.81
C ALA A 21 6.01 -16.86 15.26
N GLY A 22 5.55 -15.94 16.11
CA GLY A 22 4.73 -14.81 15.69
C GLY A 22 5.45 -13.88 14.71
N VAL A 23 6.74 -13.60 14.91
CA VAL A 23 7.55 -12.82 13.97
C VAL A 23 7.64 -13.52 12.60
N LEU A 24 7.84 -14.84 12.58
CA LEU A 24 7.89 -15.60 11.33
C LEU A 24 6.55 -15.57 10.60
N GLU A 25 5.44 -15.76 11.31
CA GLU A 25 4.10 -15.66 10.74
C GLU A 25 3.83 -14.25 10.17
N ALA A 26 4.24 -13.19 10.88
CA ALA A 26 4.14 -11.82 10.38
C ALA A 26 4.98 -11.59 9.10
N MET A 27 6.18 -12.18 9.02
CA MET A 27 7.00 -12.12 7.81
C MET A 27 6.37 -12.85 6.62
N GLU A 28 5.69 -13.97 6.85
CA GLU A 28 5.00 -14.73 5.81
C GLU A 28 3.69 -14.05 5.35
N THR A 29 3.05 -13.29 6.23
CA THR A 29 1.76 -12.63 5.99
C THR A 29 1.87 -11.15 5.60
N ILE A 30 3.08 -10.58 5.58
CA ILE A 30 3.36 -9.17 5.24
C ILE A 30 2.78 -8.77 3.88
N THR A 31 2.63 -9.71 2.95
CA THR A 31 2.03 -9.49 1.64
C THR A 31 0.80 -10.36 1.47
N HIS A 32 -0.37 -9.72 1.55
CA HIS A 32 -1.65 -10.32 1.21
C HIS A 32 -2.35 -9.49 0.13
N TYR A 33 -3.06 -10.16 -0.78
CA TYR A 33 -3.78 -9.52 -1.87
C TYR A 33 -5.29 -9.66 -1.69
N GLU A 34 -6.00 -8.55 -1.77
CA GLU A 34 -7.47 -8.52 -1.81
C GLU A 34 -7.98 -8.07 -3.18
N VAL A 35 -9.17 -8.54 -3.56
CA VAL A 35 -9.81 -8.19 -4.83
C VAL A 35 -10.62 -6.91 -4.67
N TYR A 36 -10.32 -5.91 -5.49
CA TYR A 36 -11.16 -4.74 -5.68
C TYR A 36 -12.02 -4.88 -6.93
N GLU A 37 -13.31 -4.55 -6.83
CA GLU A 37 -14.27 -4.62 -7.93
C GLU A 37 -14.73 -3.24 -8.37
N VAL A 38 -14.62 -2.96 -9.67
CA VAL A 38 -15.18 -1.74 -10.26
C VAL A 38 -16.60 -2.02 -10.72
N ILE A 39 -17.57 -1.56 -9.94
CA ILE A 39 -19.00 -1.72 -10.20
C ILE A 39 -19.60 -0.36 -10.54
N ARG A 40 -20.28 -0.27 -11.68
CA ARG A 40 -21.03 0.93 -12.09
C ARG A 40 -22.42 0.53 -12.50
N GLU A 41 -23.42 1.22 -11.96
CA GLU A 41 -24.83 0.98 -12.29
C GLU A 41 -25.25 -0.50 -12.05
N GLY A 42 -24.73 -1.11 -10.99
CA GLY A 42 -24.99 -2.51 -10.64
C GLY A 42 -24.26 -3.54 -11.52
N LYS A 43 -23.46 -3.10 -12.50
CA LYS A 43 -22.67 -3.99 -13.35
C LYS A 43 -21.21 -4.00 -12.93
N LYS A 44 -20.68 -5.18 -12.62
CA LYS A 44 -19.23 -5.40 -12.50
C LYS A 44 -18.57 -5.21 -13.87
N LEU A 45 -17.73 -4.19 -13.99
CA LEU A 45 -17.01 -3.90 -15.22
C LEU A 45 -15.71 -4.70 -15.30
N PHE A 46 -14.94 -4.69 -14.22
CA PHE A 46 -13.71 -5.47 -14.06
C PHE A 46 -13.33 -5.54 -12.57
N SER A 47 -12.31 -6.34 -12.25
CA SER A 47 -11.73 -6.44 -10.91
C SER A 47 -10.23 -6.67 -11.00
N PHE A 48 -9.51 -6.32 -9.94
CA PHE A 48 -8.07 -6.53 -9.84
C PHE A 48 -7.66 -6.71 -8.38
N ARG A 49 -6.57 -7.41 -8.16
CA ARG A 49 -6.01 -7.64 -6.83
C ARG A 49 -5.07 -6.52 -6.44
N VAL A 50 -5.13 -6.06 -5.20
CA VAL A 50 -4.21 -5.09 -4.60
C VAL A 50 -3.66 -5.60 -3.28
N ARG A 51 -2.46 -5.15 -2.91
CA ARG A 51 -1.83 -5.38 -1.61
C ARG A 51 -1.49 -4.06 -0.92
N GLY A 52 -1.13 -4.12 0.35
CA GLY A 52 -0.47 -3.01 1.04
C GLY A 52 0.87 -2.67 0.40
N LEU A 53 1.31 -1.43 0.57
CA LEU A 53 2.63 -0.95 0.14
C LEU A 53 3.52 -0.74 1.37
N ASP A 54 4.81 -1.02 1.23
CA ASP A 54 5.79 -0.62 2.24
C ASP A 54 6.21 0.86 2.07
N ASP A 55 6.94 1.38 3.06
CA ASP A 55 7.42 2.77 3.08
C ASP A 55 8.27 3.11 1.84
N GLU A 56 9.10 2.19 1.37
CA GLU A 56 9.99 2.41 0.22
C GLU A 56 9.18 2.54 -1.07
N GLU A 57 8.14 1.73 -1.23
CA GLU A 57 7.22 1.79 -2.36
C GLU A 57 6.36 3.05 -2.37
N MET A 58 5.86 3.46 -1.20
CA MET A 58 5.13 4.73 -1.06
C MET A 58 6.04 5.92 -1.38
N GLU A 59 7.27 5.93 -0.89
CA GLU A 59 8.23 7.00 -1.19
C GLU A 59 8.61 7.03 -2.67
N LYS A 60 8.83 5.87 -3.32
CA LYS A 60 9.01 5.80 -4.79
C LYS A 60 7.84 6.38 -5.56
N CYS A 61 6.61 6.18 -5.09
CA CYS A 61 5.43 6.79 -5.70
C CYS A 61 5.43 8.31 -5.52
N ARG A 62 5.81 8.79 -4.32
CA ARG A 62 5.89 10.22 -3.98
C ARG A 62 6.95 10.94 -4.80
N ASP A 63 8.13 10.34 -4.94
CA ASP A 63 9.22 10.87 -5.77
C ASP A 63 8.79 11.02 -7.22
N GLN A 64 8.17 9.99 -7.79
CA GLN A 64 7.67 10.05 -9.16
C GLN A 64 6.55 11.08 -9.33
N ALA A 65 5.77 11.35 -8.28
CA ALA A 65 4.73 12.37 -8.27
C ALA A 65 5.25 13.79 -8.02
N THR A 66 6.51 13.94 -7.60
CA THR A 66 7.12 15.23 -7.30
C THR A 66 7.96 15.72 -8.47
N LYS A 67 7.66 16.92 -8.96
CA LYS A 67 8.51 17.54 -9.99
C LYS A 67 9.83 17.93 -9.38
N VAL A 68 10.89 17.79 -10.15
CA VAL A 68 12.23 18.19 -9.74
C VAL A 68 12.62 19.46 -10.49
N VAL A 69 12.97 20.52 -9.76
CA VAL A 69 13.31 21.83 -10.31
C VAL A 69 14.78 22.16 -10.07
N LYS A 70 15.46 22.70 -11.09
CA LYS A 70 16.84 23.18 -10.96
C LYS A 70 16.84 24.64 -10.51
N ASN A 71 17.36 24.91 -9.33
CA ASN A 71 17.45 26.27 -8.83
C ASN A 71 18.69 26.97 -9.41
N ARG A 72 18.46 27.81 -10.43
CA ARG A 72 19.54 28.57 -11.09
C ARG A 72 20.24 29.57 -10.16
N ARG A 73 19.62 29.97 -9.05
CA ARG A 73 20.21 30.90 -8.06
C ARG A 73 21.15 30.19 -7.07
N LEU A 74 20.95 28.90 -6.84
CA LEU A 74 21.80 28.06 -5.99
C LEU A 74 22.78 27.21 -6.83
N GLY A 75 23.38 27.80 -7.86
CA GLY A 75 24.37 27.10 -8.69
C GLY A 75 23.82 25.90 -9.49
N GLY A 76 22.51 25.82 -9.71
CA GLY A 76 21.88 24.73 -10.45
C GLY A 76 21.54 23.50 -9.62
N LEU A 77 21.55 23.61 -8.28
CA LEU A 77 21.16 22.51 -7.38
C LEU A 77 19.72 22.06 -7.67
N THR A 78 19.53 20.75 -7.61
CA THR A 78 18.26 20.09 -7.84
C THR A 78 17.42 20.10 -6.56
N MET A 79 16.21 20.64 -6.62
CA MET A 79 15.29 20.71 -5.48
C MET A 79 13.93 20.10 -5.82
N PRO A 80 13.23 19.51 -4.83
CA PRO A 80 11.84 19.14 -4.98
C PRO A 80 10.99 20.38 -5.31
N GLY A 81 10.14 20.27 -6.32
CA GLY A 81 9.16 21.26 -6.75
C GLY A 81 7.74 20.77 -6.46
N ASP A 82 6.80 21.03 -7.38
CA ASP A 82 5.39 20.74 -7.15
C ASP A 82 5.09 19.23 -7.03
N PHE A 83 4.33 18.86 -6.01
CA PHE A 83 3.76 17.53 -5.82
C PHE A 83 2.43 17.38 -6.56
N ASN A 84 2.26 16.29 -7.30
CA ASN A 84 1.02 15.95 -8.01
C ASN A 84 0.28 14.81 -7.30
N ALA A 85 -0.68 15.15 -6.44
CA ALA A 85 -1.50 14.19 -5.69
C ALA A 85 -2.28 13.22 -6.59
N ALA A 86 -2.85 13.67 -7.72
CA ALA A 86 -3.60 12.79 -8.61
C ALA A 86 -2.70 11.72 -9.27
N LYS A 87 -1.46 12.11 -9.62
CA LYS A 87 -0.45 11.18 -10.11
C LYS A 87 0.00 10.22 -9.00
N TYR A 88 0.23 10.72 -7.79
CA TYR A 88 0.59 9.90 -6.63
C TYR A 88 -0.43 8.79 -6.37
N ASN A 89 -1.71 9.15 -6.27
CA ASN A 89 -2.81 8.22 -6.06
C ASN A 89 -2.87 7.14 -7.15
N SER A 90 -2.69 7.53 -8.41
CA SER A 90 -2.70 6.58 -9.53
C SER A 90 -1.46 5.66 -9.54
N LEU A 91 -0.31 6.17 -9.08
CA LEU A 91 0.92 5.39 -8.91
C LEU A 91 0.79 4.38 -7.77
N MET A 92 0.20 4.75 -6.64
CA MET A 92 -0.05 3.83 -5.53
C MET A 92 -0.89 2.64 -5.99
N ILE A 93 -2.02 2.90 -6.65
CA ILE A 93 -2.90 1.84 -7.19
C ILE A 93 -2.13 0.96 -8.19
N TYR A 94 -1.34 1.56 -9.09
CA TYR A 94 -0.54 0.82 -10.05
C TYR A 94 0.51 -0.08 -9.37
N ALA A 95 1.21 0.44 -8.38
CA ALA A 95 2.25 -0.28 -7.63
C ALA A 95 1.66 -1.43 -6.81
N ALA A 96 0.55 -1.18 -6.12
CA ALA A 96 -0.16 -2.14 -5.28
C ALA A 96 -0.87 -3.24 -6.08
N THR A 97 -1.18 -3.00 -7.36
CA THR A 97 -1.87 -3.99 -8.19
C THR A 97 -0.99 -5.22 -8.43
N HIS A 98 -1.57 -6.40 -8.23
CA HIS A 98 -0.90 -7.69 -8.45
C HIS A 98 -0.22 -7.72 -9.83
N PRO A 99 1.05 -8.14 -9.94
CA PRO A 99 1.81 -8.09 -11.20
C PRO A 99 1.11 -8.77 -12.38
N ASP A 100 0.45 -9.90 -12.15
CA ASP A 100 -0.31 -10.57 -13.21
C ASP A 100 -1.54 -9.80 -13.67
N ASP A 101 -2.23 -9.09 -12.78
CA ASP A 101 -3.40 -8.28 -13.12
C ASP A 101 -2.98 -7.03 -13.90
N ARG A 102 -1.84 -6.45 -13.49
CA ARG A 102 -1.21 -5.30 -14.13
C ARG A 102 -0.91 -5.56 -15.61
N LYS A 103 -0.43 -6.75 -15.97
CA LYS A 103 -0.07 -7.11 -17.36
C LYS A 103 -1.24 -6.91 -18.34
N TRP A 104 -2.44 -7.37 -17.99
CA TRP A 104 -3.60 -7.34 -18.90
C TRP A 104 -4.53 -6.14 -18.65
N LEU A 105 -4.42 -5.46 -17.51
CA LEU A 105 -5.10 -4.18 -17.23
C LEU A 105 -4.20 -2.98 -17.52
N TRP A 106 -3.28 -2.67 -16.60
CA TRP A 106 -2.60 -1.40 -16.59
C TRP A 106 -1.49 -1.31 -17.62
N ASP A 107 -0.82 -2.41 -17.99
CA ASP A 107 0.27 -2.43 -18.96
C ASP A 107 -0.17 -2.86 -20.38
N ASN A 108 -1.48 -3.07 -20.57
CA ASN A 108 -2.06 -3.47 -21.83
C ASN A 108 -1.99 -2.34 -22.86
N LYS A 109 -1.26 -2.58 -23.96
CA LYS A 109 -0.97 -1.56 -24.99
C LYS A 109 -2.21 -1.12 -25.77
N ASP A 110 -3.21 -1.99 -25.92
CA ASP A 110 -4.46 -1.62 -26.56
C ASP A 110 -5.26 -0.66 -25.68
N LEU A 111 -5.23 -0.87 -24.35
CA LEU A 111 -5.82 0.06 -23.40
C LEU A 111 -5.07 1.39 -23.35
N TRP A 112 -3.74 1.37 -23.48
CA TRP A 112 -2.94 2.60 -23.55
C TRP A 112 -3.36 3.46 -24.75
N GLN A 113 -3.45 2.85 -25.93
CA GLN A 113 -3.87 3.55 -27.14
C GLN A 113 -5.28 4.13 -26.99
N LYS A 114 -6.24 3.35 -26.49
CA LYS A 114 -7.63 3.79 -26.30
C LYS A 114 -7.76 4.90 -25.24
N ALA A 115 -6.96 4.85 -24.18
CA ALA A 115 -6.97 5.84 -23.10
C ALA A 115 -6.09 7.08 -23.38
N ASN A 116 -5.37 7.10 -24.52
CA ASN A 116 -4.31 8.08 -24.81
C ASN A 116 -3.29 8.17 -23.67
N ALA A 117 -2.83 7.02 -23.21
CA ALA A 117 -1.87 6.83 -22.13
C ALA A 117 -0.52 6.34 -22.66
N THR A 118 0.53 6.65 -21.92
CA THR A 118 1.94 6.30 -22.19
C THR A 118 2.56 5.45 -21.09
N SER A 119 1.81 5.17 -20.02
CA SER A 119 2.22 4.39 -18.86
C SER A 119 1.01 3.81 -18.13
N GLY A 120 1.19 2.75 -17.34
CA GLY A 120 0.06 2.06 -16.74
C GLY A 120 -0.68 2.85 -15.66
N TRP A 121 0.01 3.68 -14.88
CA TRP A 121 -0.65 4.59 -13.93
C TRP A 121 -1.55 5.61 -14.64
N GLN A 122 -1.26 5.98 -15.89
CA GLN A 122 -2.16 6.85 -16.66
C GLN A 122 -3.43 6.12 -17.09
N VAL A 123 -3.38 4.80 -17.31
CA VAL A 123 -4.60 4.02 -17.54
C VAL A 123 -5.46 4.06 -16.28
N VAL A 124 -4.87 3.79 -15.10
CA VAL A 124 -5.55 3.95 -13.80
C VAL A 124 -6.20 5.34 -13.69
N ASP A 125 -5.44 6.39 -14.02
CA ASP A 125 -5.90 7.77 -13.93
C ASP A 125 -7.15 8.03 -14.79
N LYS A 126 -7.17 7.46 -16.01
CA LYS A 126 -8.23 7.66 -17.01
C LYS A 126 -9.46 6.79 -16.80
N VAL A 127 -9.30 5.59 -16.22
CA VAL A 127 -10.39 4.60 -16.14
C VAL A 127 -11.12 4.61 -14.81
N LEU A 128 -10.44 4.89 -13.69
CA LEU A 128 -11.07 4.94 -12.37
C LEU A 128 -11.63 6.34 -12.08
N ARG A 129 -12.86 6.39 -11.57
CA ARG A 129 -13.48 7.60 -11.03
C ARG A 129 -12.77 7.99 -9.74
N ARG A 130 -12.84 9.27 -9.35
CA ARG A 130 -12.21 9.77 -8.11
C ARG A 130 -12.60 8.94 -6.89
N GLY A 131 -13.89 8.67 -6.69
CA GLY A 131 -14.34 7.85 -5.55
C GLY A 131 -13.90 6.38 -5.62
N GLU A 132 -13.73 5.83 -6.82
CA GLU A 132 -13.17 4.48 -6.97
C GLU A 132 -11.68 4.47 -6.60
N LYS A 133 -10.91 5.50 -7.01
CA LYS A 133 -9.51 5.64 -6.59
C LYS A 133 -9.39 5.75 -5.08
N GLU A 134 -10.24 6.56 -4.44
CA GLU A 134 -10.27 6.72 -2.99
C GLU A 134 -10.47 5.37 -2.28
N ALA A 135 -11.50 4.62 -2.67
CA ALA A 135 -11.81 3.33 -2.07
C ALA A 135 -10.69 2.29 -2.26
N VAL A 136 -9.98 2.31 -3.40
CA VAL A 136 -8.82 1.43 -3.60
C VAL A 136 -7.64 1.87 -2.73
N ILE A 137 -7.45 3.17 -2.53
CA ILE A 137 -6.38 3.70 -1.69
C ILE A 137 -6.64 3.36 -0.22
N GLU A 138 -7.87 3.53 0.27
CA GLU A 138 -8.28 3.11 1.61
C GLU A 138 -8.02 1.59 1.82
N LEU A 139 -8.34 0.78 0.80
CA LEU A 139 -8.02 -0.65 0.81
C LEU A 139 -6.52 -0.91 0.90
N ILE A 140 -5.70 -0.19 0.13
CA ILE A 140 -4.23 -0.31 0.16
C ILE A 140 -3.70 0.11 1.53
N GLU A 141 -4.17 1.22 2.09
CA GLU A 141 -3.76 1.73 3.41
C GLU A 141 -4.10 0.72 4.51
N ARG A 142 -5.31 0.18 4.50
CA ARG A 142 -5.72 -0.89 5.43
C ARG A 142 -4.81 -2.11 5.34
N LEU A 143 -4.52 -2.57 4.11
CA LEU A 143 -3.60 -3.69 3.88
C LEU A 143 -2.15 -3.36 4.24
N SER A 144 -1.81 -2.08 4.37
CA SER A 144 -0.49 -1.60 4.83
C SER A 144 -0.43 -1.42 6.35
N GLY A 145 -1.52 -1.75 7.08
CA GLY A 145 -1.59 -1.66 8.54
C GLY A 145 -2.09 -0.32 9.08
N TYR A 146 -2.64 0.55 8.23
CA TYR A 146 -3.32 1.77 8.69
C TYR A 146 -4.79 1.48 9.03
N GLY A 147 -5.26 1.95 10.19
CA GLY A 147 -6.68 1.93 10.54
C GLY A 147 -7.25 0.53 10.75
N THR A 148 -6.49 -0.38 11.36
CA THR A 148 -7.06 -1.67 11.80
C THR A 148 -8.03 -1.46 12.95
N GLU A 149 -9.10 -2.26 13.02
CA GLU A 149 -10.08 -2.25 14.15
C GLU A 149 -9.37 -2.42 15.53
N GLU A 150 -8.16 -2.98 15.54
CA GLU A 150 -7.29 -3.07 16.72
C GLU A 150 -6.80 -1.70 17.22
N GLN A 151 -6.55 -0.73 16.32
CA GLN A 151 -6.17 0.63 16.69
C GLN A 151 -7.36 1.41 17.28
N GLU A 152 -8.58 1.21 16.75
CA GLU A 152 -9.80 1.79 17.33
C GLU A 152 -10.12 1.21 18.72
N ASN A 153 -9.99 -0.11 18.90
CA ASN A 153 -10.21 -0.76 20.20
C ASN A 153 -9.16 -0.38 21.26
N LEU A 154 -7.89 -0.19 20.86
CA LEU A 154 -6.83 0.26 21.77
C LEU A 154 -7.08 1.70 22.25
N GLU A 155 -7.51 2.58 21.34
CA GLU A 155 -7.87 3.96 21.68
C GLU A 155 -9.07 4.04 22.63
N GLU A 156 -10.10 3.22 22.44
CA GLU A 156 -11.26 3.18 23.34
C GLU A 156 -10.88 2.63 24.73
N THR A 157 -9.98 1.64 24.81
CA THR A 157 -9.52 1.08 26.08
C THR A 157 -8.68 2.08 26.88
N LEU A 158 -7.83 2.88 26.22
CA LEU A 158 -7.03 3.94 26.84
C LEU A 158 -7.87 5.15 27.29
N LYS A 159 -8.98 5.43 26.62
CA LYS A 159 -9.92 6.50 27.02
C LYS A 159 -10.80 6.12 28.22
N ASN A 160 -10.93 4.82 28.50
CA ASN A 160 -11.76 4.29 29.60
C ASN A 160 -10.94 3.79 30.82
N SER A 161 -9.63 4.07 30.86
CA SER A 161 -8.71 3.73 31.96
C SER A 161 -8.30 4.93 32.80
#